data_AF-A0A8S3FYD3-F1
#
_entry.id   AF-A0A8S3FYD3-F1
#
_cell.length_a   1.000
_cell.length_b   1.000
_cell.length_c   1.000
_cell.angle_alpha   90.00
_cell.angle_beta   90.00
_cell.angle_gamma   90.00
#
_symmetry.space_group_name_H-M   'P 1'
#
loop_
_entity.id
_entity.type
_entity.pdbx_description
1 polymer ?
#
loop_
_entity_poly.entity_id
_entity_poly.type
_entity_poly.pdbx_seq_one_letter_code
_entity_poly.pdbx_strand_id
1 'polypeptide(L)' 'NITQLIQSKGYPWEEHKVTTADGYILGVFRIPHGRNASSTTPGRPVLLQH' A
#
# COMPACT_ATOMS: atom_id res chain seq x y z
N ASN A 1 4.75 7.80 -11.39
CA ASN A 1 5.10 6.84 -10.32
C ASN A 1 3.93 6.77 -9.34
N ILE A 2 3.51 5.58 -8.92
CA ILE A 2 2.36 5.42 -8.00
C ILE A 2 2.59 6.12 -6.66
N THR A 3 3.85 6.16 -6.19
CA THR A 3 4.23 6.82 -4.93
C THR A 3 3.98 8.33 -4.96
N GLN A 4 4.34 9.00 -6.06
CA GLN A 4 4.09 10.43 -6.26
C GLN A 4 2.59 10.74 -6.28
N LEU A 5 1.78 9.86 -6.89
CA LEU A 5 0.34 10.01 -6.91
C LEU A 5 -0.23 9.91 -5.49
N ILE A 6 0.13 8.86 -4.74
CA ILE A 6 -0.38 8.62 -3.38
C ILE A 6 0.01 9.78 -2.44
N GLN A 7 1.27 10.23 -2.50
CA GLN A 7 1.78 11.37 -1.73
C GLN A 7 1.07 12.67 -2.10
N SER A 8 0.89 12.96 -3.39
CA SER A 8 0.21 14.19 -3.84
C SER A 8 -1.25 14.28 -3.36
N LYS A 9 -1.85 13.14 -3.04
CA LYS A 9 -3.22 13.05 -2.51
C LYS A 9 -3.28 13.00 -0.98
N GLY A 10 -2.13 13.03 -0.30
CA GLY A 10 -2.02 13.07 1.16
C GLY A 10 -2.32 11.73 1.85
N TYR A 11 -2.17 10.61 1.15
CA TYR A 11 -2.32 9.30 1.77
C TYR A 11 -0.97 8.76 2.28
N PRO A 12 -0.93 8.13 3.46
CA PRO A 12 0.23 7.36 3.88
C PRO A 12 0.40 6.14 2.99
N TRP A 13 1.64 5.69 2.80
CA TRP A 13 1.90 4.46 2.07
C TRP A 13 3.15 3.74 2.54
N GLU A 14 3.18 2.45 2.25
CA GLU A 14 4.28 1.52 2.48
C GLU A 14 4.55 0.75 1.19
N GLU A 15 5.79 0.35 0.98
CA GLU A 15 6.19 -0.59 -0.08
C GLU A 15 6.75 -1.86 0.55
N HIS A 16 6.33 -2.99 0.01
CA HIS A 16 6.72 -4.33 0.43
C HIS A 16 7.28 -5.08 -0.77
N LYS A 17 8.38 -5.80 -0.57
CA LYS A 17 8.92 -6.71 -1.59
C LYS A 17 8.49 -8.12 -1.25
N VAL A 18 7.77 -8.76 -2.16
CA VAL A 18 7.28 -10.12 -2.00
C VAL A 18 8.00 -11.02 -3.00
N THR A 19 8.62 -12.09 -2.51
CA THR A 19 9.23 -13.11 -3.36
C THR A 19 8.22 -14.22 -3.63
N THR A 20 7.93 -14.50 -4.89
CA THR A 20 7.04 -15.60 -5.29
C THR A 20 7.79 -16.93 -5.27
N ALA A 21 7.05 -18.04 -5.28
CA ALA A 21 7.64 -19.39 -5.21
C ALA A 21 8.55 -19.71 -6.41
N ASP A 22 8.27 -19.12 -7.57
CA ASP A 22 9.06 -19.22 -8.80
C ASP A 22 10.18 -18.17 -8.92
N GLY A 23 10.38 -17.35 -7.87
CA GLY A 23 11.57 -16.49 -7.72
C GLY A 23 11.42 -15.04 -8.20
N TYR A 24 10.23 -14.60 -8.60
CA TYR A 24 10.00 -13.19 -8.93
C TYR A 24 9.94 -12.33 -7.67
N ILE A 25 10.43 -11.09 -7.77
CA ILE A 25 10.33 -10.08 -6.70
C ILE A 25 9.28 -9.05 -7.11
N LEU A 26 8.14 -9.06 -6.43
CA LEU A 26 7.02 -8.15 -6.66
C LEU A 26 7.09 -6.97 -5.69
N GLY A 27 7.00 -5.74 -6.23
CA GLY A 27 6.80 -4.53 -5.44
C GLY A 27 5.31 -4.29 -5.18
N VAL A 28 4.90 -4.39 -3.92
CA VAL A 28 3.50 -4.24 -3.49
C VAL A 28 3.35 -2.96 -2.68
N PHE A 29 2.36 -2.14 -2.98
CA PHE A 29 2.07 -0.89 -2.28
C PHE A 29 0.87 -1.04 -1.35
N ARG A 30 0.99 -0.53 -0.12
CA ARG A 30 -0.08 -0.54 0.88
C ARG A 30 -0.40 0.87 1.34
N ILE A 31 -1.68 1.21 1.40
CA ILE A 31 -2.18 2.41 2.08
C ILE A 31 -2.76 1.93 3.43
N PRO A 32 -2.07 2.13 4.56
CA PRO A 32 -2.44 1.53 5.84
C PRO A 32 -3.73 2.10 6.43
N HIS A 33 -4.03 3.37 6.14
CA HIS A 33 -5.26 4.04 6.55
C HIS A 33 -5.60 5.22 5.63
N GLY A 34 -6.83 5.72 5.74
CA GLY A 34 -7.27 6.91 5.01
C GLY A 34 -6.56 8.18 5.48
N ARG A 35 -6.48 9.19 4.61
CA ARG A 35 -5.81 10.49 4.89
C ARG A 35 -6.32 11.26 6.11
N ASN A 36 -7.58 11.05 6.50
CA ASN A 36 -8.21 11.72 7.65
C ASN A 36 -8.46 10.74 8.82
N ALA A 37 -7.87 9.54 8.79
CA ALA A 37 -8.08 8.57 9.84
C ALA A 37 -7.42 9.04 11.14
N SER A 38 -8.23 9.26 12.18
CA SER A 38 -7.77 9.59 13.54
C SER A 38 -7.42 8.35 14.36
N SER A 39 -7.88 7.18 13.95
CA SER A 39 -7.66 5.91 14.66
C SER A 39 -6.51 5.12 14.04
N THR A 40 -5.54 4.73 14.86
CA THR A 40 -4.43 3.83 14.49
C THR A 40 -4.89 2.37 14.33
N THR A 41 -6.18 2.08 14.52
CA THR A 41 -6.72 0.71 14.40
C THR A 41 -6.69 0.24 12.95
N PRO A 42 -6.04 -0.90 12.65
CA PRO A 42 -6.00 -1.44 11.30
C PRO A 42 -7.41 -1.79 10.82
N GLY A 43 -7.79 -1.26 9.64
CA GLY A 43 -9.02 -1.66 8.97
C GLY A 43 -8.94 -3.06 8.35
N ARG A 44 -10.07 -3.55 7.83
CA ARG A 44 -10.07 -4.80 7.04
C ARG A 44 -9.19 -4.63 5.79
N PRO A 45 -8.22 -5.53 5.55
CA PRO A 45 -7.36 -5.42 4.36
C PRO A 45 -8.17 -5.71 3.09
N VAL A 46 -7.85 -4.98 2.03
CA VAL A 46 -8.41 -5.16 0.68
C VAL A 46 -7.25 -5.24 -0.31
N LEU A 47 -7.28 -6.24 -1.19
CA LEU A 47 -6.33 -6.40 -2.28
C LEU A 47 -6.96 -5.90 -3.58
N LEU A 48 -6.28 -4.99 -4.26
CA LEU A 48 -6.64 -4.53 -5.60
C LEU A 48 -5.60 -5.09 -6.57
N GLN A 49 -6.06 -5.92 -7.50
CA GLN A 49 -5.25 -6.49 -8.57
C GLN A 49 -5.69 -5.89 -9.90
N HIS A 50 -4.72 -5.56 -10.75
CA HIS A 50 -4.93 -5.09 -12.13
C HIS A 50 -4.45 -6.15 -13.14
#